data_AF-A0AAV4M8X9-F1
#
_entry.id   AF-A0AAV4M8X9-F1
#
_cell.length_a   1.000
_cell.length_b   1.000
_cell.length_c   1.000
_cell.angle_alpha   90.00
_cell.angle_beta   90.00
_cell.angle_gamma   90.00
#
_symmetry.space_group_name_H-M   'P 1'
#
loop_
_entity.id
_entity.type
_entity.pdbx_description
1 polymer ?
#
loop_
_entity_poly.entity_id
_entity_poly.type
_entity_poly.pdbx_seq_one_letter_code
_entity_poly.pdbx_strand_id
1 'polypeptide(L)'
;MWPLRCLAKAVWAYLMPVDCNDKPGRLAARSVLKQRRSNVSSPLTPIFDIYNLVPYSGWPYHHVTDTKDPAPRRWKRIGNVTGNRISLNAVLWLNHKHVGPPQLGQERFRIVTAFAPPFVMPATRVENESCLLGLPCLRVKTNSKSDLSRIFSDYHGHRHLEGLEYNISCCAGISIDLLRTLSVDLNFAFDLYLVADGFFGTRRGNQWNGK
;
A
#
# COMPACT_ATOMS: atom_id res chain seq x y z
N MET A 1 -30.78 4.88 -9.77
CA MET A 1 -30.44 4.64 -11.19
C MET A 1 -29.28 5.59 -11.54
N TRP A 2 -28.04 5.09 -11.50
CA TRP A 2 -26.80 5.87 -11.62
C TRP A 2 -26.37 6.00 -13.09
N PRO A 3 -25.92 7.17 -13.58
CA PRO A 3 -25.23 7.26 -14.86
C PRO A 3 -23.70 7.11 -14.69
N LEU A 4 -23.13 6.22 -15.50
CA LEU A 4 -21.72 5.88 -15.63
C LEU A 4 -20.87 7.07 -16.13
N ARG A 5 -20.19 7.77 -15.22
CA ARG A 5 -19.05 8.66 -15.55
C ARG A 5 -18.02 8.64 -14.42
N CYS A 6 -17.43 7.48 -14.14
CA CYS A 6 -16.23 7.35 -13.29
C CYS A 6 -15.55 5.99 -13.55
N LEU A 7 -15.08 5.74 -14.77
CA LEU A 7 -14.22 4.59 -15.07
C LEU A 7 -13.19 4.99 -16.12
N ALA A 8 -12.06 5.54 -15.65
CA ALA A 8 -10.74 5.46 -16.26
C ALA A 8 -9.75 6.37 -15.50
N LYS A 9 -9.46 6.03 -14.24
CA LYS A 9 -8.27 6.53 -13.52
C LYS A 9 -7.78 5.46 -12.55
N ALA A 10 -6.83 4.66 -13.00
CA ALA A 10 -5.86 3.92 -12.19
C ALA A 10 -4.73 3.56 -13.18
N VAL A 11 -3.44 3.75 -12.90
CA VAL A 11 -2.71 3.40 -11.68
C VAL A 11 -1.47 4.32 -11.55
N TRP A 12 -1.09 4.56 -10.29
CA TRP A 12 0.09 5.26 -9.76
C TRP A 12 0.07 6.79 -9.68
N ALA A 13 -0.53 7.28 -8.60
CA ALA A 13 0.16 8.18 -7.66
C ALA A 13 -0.64 8.24 -6.35
N TYR A 14 -0.23 7.48 -5.33
CA TYR A 14 -0.60 7.81 -3.96
C TYR A 14 0.38 8.87 -3.46
N LEU A 15 -0.21 10.01 -3.07
CA LEU A 15 0.32 11.16 -2.30
C LEU A 15 0.27 12.48 -3.07
N MET A 16 -0.93 13.05 -3.23
CA MET A 16 -1.20 14.48 -3.03
C MET A 16 -2.71 14.67 -2.71
N PRO A 17 -3.09 15.58 -1.79
CA PRO A 17 -4.47 16.00 -1.64
C PRO A 17 -4.87 16.82 -2.88
N VAL A 18 -5.97 16.45 -3.52
CA VAL A 18 -6.50 17.17 -4.68
C VAL A 18 -7.46 18.24 -4.16
N ASP A 19 -7.02 19.50 -4.18
CA ASP A 19 -7.92 20.63 -4.03
C ASP A 19 -8.57 20.92 -5.40
N CYS A 20 -9.91 20.91 -5.45
CA CYS A 20 -10.70 20.95 -6.68
C CYS A 20 -11.10 22.37 -7.09
N ASN A 21 -10.34 23.40 -6.69
CA ASN A 21 -10.76 24.78 -6.90
C ASN A 21 -9.66 25.74 -7.37
N ASP A 22 -8.79 25.30 -8.28
CA ASP A 22 -7.84 26.20 -8.95
C ASP A 22 -8.04 26.28 -10.46
N LYS A 23 -8.09 27.52 -10.95
CA LYS A 23 -8.32 27.88 -12.35
C LYS A 23 -7.22 27.31 -13.26
N PRO A 24 -7.52 26.94 -14.51
CA PRO A 24 -6.55 26.28 -15.39
C PRO A 24 -5.41 27.22 -15.78
N GLY A 25 -4.27 27.07 -15.11
CA GLY A 25 -2.98 27.57 -15.57
C GLY A 25 -2.58 26.88 -16.88
N ARG A 26 -2.24 27.69 -17.88
CA ARG A 26 -1.82 27.30 -19.23
C ARG A 26 -0.68 26.28 -19.18
N LEU A 27 -0.98 25.01 -19.42
CA LEU A 27 0.03 24.02 -19.82
C LEU A 27 0.47 24.36 -21.24
N ALA A 28 1.67 24.92 -21.37
CA ALA A 28 2.30 25.16 -22.66
C ALA A 28 2.70 23.82 -23.29
N ALA A 29 1.77 23.20 -24.02
CA ALA A 29 2.07 22.14 -24.96
C ALA A 29 2.89 22.75 -26.11
N ARG A 30 4.21 22.54 -26.11
CA ARG A 30 5.04 22.81 -27.30
C ARG A 30 4.77 21.72 -28.34
N SER A 31 3.69 21.88 -29.09
CA SER A 31 3.50 21.17 -30.36
C SER A 31 4.23 21.94 -31.46
N VAL A 32 5.37 21.43 -31.92
CA VAL A 32 5.98 21.92 -33.17
C VAL A 32 5.18 21.33 -34.32
N LEU A 33 4.16 22.04 -34.77
CA LEU A 33 3.44 21.74 -36.02
C LEU A 33 4.31 22.15 -37.20
N LYS A 34 5.11 21.22 -37.73
CA LYS A 34 5.71 21.36 -39.07
C LYS A 34 4.83 20.62 -40.06
N GLN A 35 3.88 21.34 -40.64
CA GLN A 35 2.91 20.78 -41.58
C GLN A 35 3.58 20.58 -42.95
N ARG A 36 4.16 19.40 -43.15
CA ARG A 36 4.55 18.91 -44.48
C ARG A 36 3.35 18.16 -45.06
N ARG A 37 2.66 18.76 -46.03
CA ARG A 37 1.65 18.06 -46.83
C ARG A 37 2.37 16.95 -47.60
N SER A 38 2.12 15.70 -47.22
CA SER A 38 2.38 14.53 -48.06
C SER A 38 1.11 13.69 -48.09
N ASN A 39 0.53 13.54 -49.28
CA ASN A 39 -0.55 12.60 -49.54
C ASN A 39 -0.05 11.17 -49.28
N VAL A 40 -0.38 10.60 -48.12
CA VAL A 40 -0.37 9.15 -47.90
C VAL A 40 -1.58 8.79 -47.06
N SER A 41 -2.47 8.02 -47.67
CA SER A 41 -3.66 7.40 -47.11
C SER A 41 -3.27 6.25 -46.17
N SER A 42 -3.20 6.52 -44.87
CA SER A 42 -3.22 5.47 -43.85
C SER A 42 -3.93 5.99 -42.59
N PRO A 43 -4.80 5.20 -41.94
CA PRO A 43 -5.37 5.60 -40.66
C PRO A 43 -4.22 5.80 -39.64
N LEU A 44 -4.19 6.98 -39.01
CA LEU A 44 -3.19 7.30 -38.00
C LEU A 44 -3.39 6.39 -36.79
N THR A 45 -2.57 5.33 -36.68
CA THR A 45 -2.57 4.48 -35.49
C THR A 45 -1.95 5.24 -34.33
N PRO A 46 -2.59 5.33 -33.15
CA PRO A 46 -2.02 6.03 -32.01
C PRO A 46 -0.73 5.34 -31.56
N ILE A 47 0.28 6.15 -31.25
CA ILE A 47 1.60 5.70 -30.78
C ILE A 47 1.85 6.27 -29.38
N PHE A 48 2.12 5.40 -28.42
CA PHE A 48 2.47 5.76 -27.05
C PHE A 48 3.86 5.25 -26.71
N ASP A 49 4.78 6.14 -26.35
CA ASP A 49 6.14 5.77 -25.95
C ASP A 49 6.20 5.47 -24.44
N ILE A 50 6.86 4.36 -24.10
CA ILE A 50 7.07 3.92 -22.72
C ILE A 50 8.50 4.26 -22.32
N TYR A 51 8.66 4.94 -21.18
CA TYR A 51 9.93 5.36 -20.64
C TYR A 51 10.20 4.75 -19.27
N ASN A 52 11.47 4.51 -18.99
CA ASN A 52 11.94 4.13 -17.68
C ASN A 52 12.88 5.20 -17.09
N LEU A 53 12.82 5.39 -15.79
CA LEU A 53 13.67 6.36 -15.09
C LEU A 53 14.99 5.68 -14.70
N VAL A 54 16.10 6.09 -15.30
CA VAL A 54 17.42 5.49 -15.08
C VAL A 54 18.41 6.49 -14.48
N PRO A 55 19.41 6.05 -13.68
CA PRO A 55 20.48 6.91 -13.22
C PRO A 55 21.28 7.51 -14.39
N TYR A 56 21.71 8.76 -14.26
CA TYR A 56 22.56 9.42 -15.25
C TYR A 56 24.02 8.95 -15.07
N SER A 57 24.47 8.04 -15.93
CA SER A 57 25.79 7.40 -15.86
C SER A 57 26.97 8.27 -16.34
N GLY A 58 26.80 9.59 -16.45
CA GLY A 58 27.75 10.50 -17.10
C GLY A 58 28.27 11.65 -16.22
N TRP A 59 28.15 11.56 -14.90
CA TRP A 59 28.75 12.57 -14.01
C TRP A 59 30.22 12.27 -13.75
N PRO A 60 31.13 13.23 -14.01
CA PRO A 60 32.51 13.14 -13.55
C PRO A 60 32.53 13.10 -12.02
N TYR A 61 33.26 12.14 -11.45
CA TYR A 61 33.56 12.03 -10.02
C TYR A 61 34.48 13.18 -9.59
N HIS A 62 33.99 14.41 -9.56
CA HIS A 62 34.64 15.48 -8.82
C HIS A 62 33.59 16.22 -8.02
N HIS A 63 33.89 16.36 -6.73
CA HIS A 63 33.06 16.89 -5.64
C HIS A 63 32.20 15.85 -4.93
N VAL A 64 32.86 15.03 -4.11
CA VAL A 64 32.27 14.47 -2.89
C VAL A 64 32.02 15.65 -1.95
N THR A 65 30.79 16.14 -1.91
CA THR A 65 30.24 16.76 -0.70
C THR A 65 29.26 15.76 -0.10
N ASP A 66 29.61 15.29 1.09
CA ASP A 66 28.73 14.56 1.98
C ASP A 66 27.38 15.30 2.11
N THR A 67 26.34 14.78 1.46
CA THR A 67 24.92 15.02 1.74
C THR A 67 24.07 14.22 0.76
N LYS A 68 23.31 13.25 1.27
CA LYS A 68 21.88 12.94 1.02
C LYS A 68 21.17 13.18 -0.33
N ASP A 69 21.82 13.56 -1.43
CA ASP A 69 21.12 13.83 -2.70
C ASP A 69 21.14 12.62 -3.65
N PRO A 70 19.97 12.15 -4.12
CA PRO A 70 19.90 11.03 -5.04
C PRO A 70 20.50 11.41 -6.39
N ALA A 71 21.34 10.52 -6.94
CA ALA A 71 21.96 10.71 -8.25
C ALA A 71 20.93 11.18 -9.31
N PRO A 72 21.28 12.17 -10.14
CA PRO A 72 20.37 12.73 -11.13
C PRO A 72 19.89 11.65 -12.10
N ARG A 73 18.59 11.68 -12.42
CA ARG A 73 17.90 10.64 -13.19
C ARG A 73 17.47 11.18 -14.56
N ARG A 74 17.42 10.30 -15.55
CA ARG A 74 16.91 10.62 -16.90
C ARG A 74 15.88 9.61 -17.38
N TRP A 75 14.98 10.06 -18.23
CA TRP A 75 14.04 9.18 -18.93
C TRP A 75 14.73 8.48 -20.09
N LYS A 76 14.70 7.14 -20.10
CA LYS A 76 15.16 6.29 -21.19
C LYS A 76 13.96 5.59 -21.83
N ARG A 77 13.72 5.81 -23.12
CA ARG A 77 12.66 5.11 -23.86
C ARG A 77 12.96 3.61 -23.87
N ILE A 78 12.01 2.79 -23.44
CA ILE A 78 12.12 1.33 -23.40
C ILE A 78 11.21 0.64 -24.40
N GLY A 79 10.21 1.33 -24.95
CA GLY A 79 9.31 0.73 -25.92
C GLY A 79 8.25 1.67 -26.43
N ASN A 80 7.36 1.14 -27.24
CA ASN A 80 6.18 1.84 -27.72
C ASN A 80 5.00 0.90 -27.96
N VAL A 81 3.80 1.46 -27.82
CA VAL A 81 2.53 0.82 -28.18
C VAL A 81 2.02 1.50 -29.44
N THR A 82 1.78 0.72 -30.49
CA THR A 82 1.30 1.17 -31.80
C THR A 82 0.02 0.42 -32.15
N GLY A 83 -1.13 1.07 -31.96
CA GLY A 83 -2.42 0.38 -31.99
C GLY A 83 -2.43 -0.83 -31.03
N ASN A 84 -2.54 -2.04 -31.56
CA ASN A 84 -2.56 -3.29 -30.78
C ASN A 84 -1.17 -3.96 -30.66
N ARG A 85 -0.11 -3.36 -31.20
CA ARG A 85 1.25 -3.91 -31.16
C ARG A 85 2.06 -3.25 -30.06
N ILE A 86 2.70 -4.06 -29.23
CA ILE A 86 3.58 -3.61 -28.15
C ILE A 86 5.00 -4.06 -28.49
N SER A 87 5.93 -3.12 -28.53
CA SER A 87 7.37 -3.40 -28.64
C SER A 87 8.05 -2.87 -27.38
N LEU A 88 8.58 -3.76 -26.54
CA LEU A 88 9.08 -3.41 -25.20
C LEU A 88 10.43 -4.08 -24.92
N ASN A 89 11.42 -3.28 -24.51
CA ASN A 89 12.64 -3.74 -23.86
C ASN A 89 12.42 -3.90 -22.34
N ALA A 90 13.31 -4.63 -21.65
CA ALA A 90 13.15 -4.94 -20.23
C ALA A 90 12.84 -3.71 -19.35
N VAL A 91 11.74 -3.79 -18.59
CA VAL A 91 11.38 -2.82 -17.56
C VAL A 91 12.29 -3.03 -16.36
N LEU A 92 12.95 -1.97 -15.88
CA LEU A 92 13.68 -2.00 -14.62
C LEU A 92 12.83 -1.31 -13.56
N TRP A 93 12.43 -2.07 -12.55
CA TRP A 93 11.77 -1.56 -11.36
C TRP A 93 12.78 -0.90 -10.43
N LEU A 94 12.28 -0.17 -9.43
CA LEU A 94 13.12 0.40 -8.37
C LEU A 94 14.06 -0.69 -7.82
N ASN A 95 15.33 -0.36 -7.63
CA ASN A 95 16.43 -1.27 -7.25
C ASN A 95 16.88 -2.28 -8.32
N HIS A 96 16.82 -1.91 -9.61
CA HIS A 96 17.36 -2.70 -10.73
C HIS A 96 16.75 -4.10 -10.90
N LYS A 97 15.49 -4.29 -10.50
CA LYS A 97 14.79 -5.57 -10.67
C LYS A 97 14.10 -5.65 -12.03
N HIS A 98 14.21 -6.78 -12.73
CA HIS A 98 13.53 -7.04 -14.00
C HIS A 98 12.11 -7.60 -13.85
N VAL A 99 11.78 -8.07 -12.65
CA VAL A 99 10.44 -8.56 -12.27
C VAL A 99 9.71 -7.44 -11.55
N GLY A 100 8.42 -7.27 -11.87
CA GLY A 100 7.58 -6.32 -11.15
C GLY A 100 7.54 -6.55 -9.66
N PRO A 101 7.18 -5.51 -8.87
CA PRO A 101 6.72 -5.79 -7.52
C PRO A 101 5.68 -6.91 -7.64
N PRO A 102 5.71 -7.89 -6.72
CA PRO A 102 4.68 -8.91 -6.67
C PRO A 102 3.31 -8.22 -6.80
N GLN A 103 2.39 -8.83 -7.55
CA GLN A 103 1.00 -8.35 -7.56
C GLN A 103 0.60 -8.11 -6.10
N LEU A 104 -0.07 -6.96 -5.82
CA LEU A 104 -0.40 -6.52 -4.46
C LEU A 104 -0.70 -7.76 -3.62
N GLY A 105 0.20 -8.04 -2.67
CA GLY A 105 0.05 -9.21 -1.80
C GLY A 105 -1.31 -9.15 -1.13
N GLN A 106 -1.80 -10.31 -0.70
CA GLN A 106 -3.03 -10.45 0.08
C GLN A 106 -3.22 -9.22 1.01
N GLU A 107 -4.30 -8.46 0.81
CA GLU A 107 -4.53 -7.23 1.58
C GLU A 107 -4.55 -7.58 3.07
N ARG A 108 -3.79 -6.84 3.88
CA ARG A 108 -3.65 -7.12 5.32
C ARG A 108 -4.32 -6.04 6.16
N PHE A 109 -5.32 -6.43 6.94
CA PHE A 109 -6.06 -5.53 7.81
C PHE A 109 -5.61 -5.63 9.27
N ARG A 110 -5.62 -4.51 10.00
CA ARG A 110 -5.47 -4.51 11.45
C ARG A 110 -6.85 -4.37 12.05
N ILE A 111 -7.28 -5.40 12.79
CA ILE A 111 -8.62 -5.50 13.34
C ILE A 111 -8.51 -5.37 14.86
N VAL A 112 -9.26 -4.40 15.39
CA VAL A 112 -9.34 -4.15 16.82
C VAL A 112 -10.57 -4.85 17.40
N THR A 113 -10.42 -5.44 18.58
CA THR A 113 -11.54 -6.06 19.30
C THR A 113 -11.40 -5.84 20.81
N ALA A 114 -12.47 -6.06 21.57
CA ALA A 114 -12.44 -6.13 23.03
C ALA A 114 -13.07 -7.45 23.50
N PHE A 115 -12.82 -7.83 24.75
CA PHE A 115 -13.48 -9.01 25.32
C PHE A 115 -14.97 -8.74 25.53
N ALA A 116 -15.79 -9.60 24.94
CA ALA A 116 -17.23 -9.62 25.10
C ALA A 116 -17.71 -11.06 24.93
N PRO A 117 -17.77 -11.85 26.01
CA PRO A 117 -18.38 -13.17 25.95
C PRO A 117 -19.84 -13.07 25.45
N PRO A 118 -20.32 -13.98 24.58
CA PRO A 118 -19.63 -15.15 24.00
C PRO A 118 -18.92 -14.86 22.65
N PHE A 119 -18.87 -13.61 22.22
CA PHE A 119 -18.37 -13.19 20.91
C PHE A 119 -16.85 -13.20 20.82
N VAL A 120 -16.17 -12.71 21.86
CA VAL A 120 -14.72 -12.66 21.98
C VAL A 120 -14.32 -12.94 23.42
N MET A 121 -13.55 -14.00 23.59
CA MET A 121 -13.17 -14.57 24.87
C MET A 121 -11.67 -14.90 24.86
N PRO A 122 -11.00 -14.82 26.02
CA PRO A 122 -9.61 -15.27 26.13
C PRO A 122 -9.56 -16.80 25.98
N ALA A 123 -8.58 -17.27 25.21
CA ALA A 123 -8.21 -18.67 25.07
C ALA A 123 -6.75 -18.87 25.51
N THR A 124 -6.38 -20.11 25.80
CA THR A 124 -5.04 -20.46 26.25
C THR A 124 -4.08 -20.59 25.05
N ARG A 125 -2.90 -19.99 25.20
CA ARG A 125 -1.76 -20.24 24.31
C ARG A 125 -1.03 -21.47 24.82
N VAL A 126 -0.73 -22.40 23.91
CA VAL A 126 0.00 -23.63 24.24
C VAL A 126 1.51 -23.40 24.19
N GLU A 127 2.25 -24.29 24.83
CA GLU A 127 3.73 -24.25 24.92
C GLU A 127 4.43 -24.15 23.56
N ASN A 128 3.83 -24.69 22.49
CA ASN A 128 4.33 -24.53 21.12
C ASN A 128 4.05 -23.14 20.51
N GLU A 129 3.74 -22.16 21.35
CA GLU A 129 3.43 -20.78 21.00
C GLU A 129 2.21 -20.58 20.10
N SER A 130 1.39 -21.63 19.93
CA SER A 130 0.21 -21.62 19.08
C SER A 130 -1.10 -21.57 19.88
N CYS A 131 -2.20 -21.23 19.20
CA CYS A 131 -3.54 -21.27 19.77
C CYS A 131 -4.22 -22.59 19.39
N LEU A 132 -4.52 -23.44 20.38
CA LEU A 132 -5.37 -24.63 20.14
C LEU A 132 -6.77 -24.24 19.70
N LEU A 133 -7.29 -23.18 20.31
CA LEU A 133 -8.62 -22.62 20.04
C LEU A 133 -8.49 -21.13 19.72
N GLY A 134 -9.26 -20.69 18.74
CA GLY A 134 -9.28 -19.30 18.30
C GLY A 134 -8.02 -18.88 17.53
N LEU A 135 -7.71 -17.60 17.58
CA LEU A 135 -6.65 -16.95 16.80
C LEU A 135 -5.70 -16.17 17.72
N PRO A 136 -4.42 -16.00 17.32
CA PRO A 136 -3.51 -15.12 18.04
C PRO A 136 -3.99 -13.67 17.99
N CYS A 137 -3.94 -12.99 19.14
CA CYS A 137 -4.31 -11.60 19.30
C CYS A 137 -3.32 -10.87 20.21
N LEU A 138 -2.89 -9.69 19.80
CA LEU A 138 -1.93 -8.88 20.54
C LEU A 138 -2.64 -8.08 21.63
N ARG A 139 -2.16 -8.18 22.87
CA ARG A 139 -2.50 -7.24 23.95
C ARG A 139 -1.51 -6.10 23.94
N VAL A 140 -1.96 -4.93 23.49
CA VAL A 140 -1.15 -3.71 23.41
C VAL A 140 -1.47 -2.80 24.60
N LYS A 141 -0.50 -1.99 25.02
CA LYS A 141 -0.68 -1.00 26.11
C LYS A 141 -0.91 0.43 25.60
N THR A 142 -0.78 0.65 24.29
CA THR A 142 -0.78 1.98 23.66
C THR A 142 -1.89 2.08 22.62
N ASN A 143 -2.48 3.26 22.53
CA ASN A 143 -3.48 3.62 21.51
C ASN A 143 -2.87 4.54 20.43
N SER A 144 -1.56 4.82 20.51
CA SER A 144 -0.88 5.67 19.55
C SER A 144 -0.65 4.90 18.24
N LYS A 145 -1.12 5.47 17.12
CA LYS A 145 -1.00 4.87 15.79
C LYS A 145 0.46 4.60 15.37
N SER A 146 1.41 5.45 15.79
CA SER A 146 2.84 5.26 15.51
C SER A 146 3.38 4.02 16.21
N ASP A 147 3.03 3.86 17.47
CA ASP A 147 3.52 2.79 18.32
C ASP A 147 2.91 1.47 17.88
N LEU A 148 1.59 1.45 17.60
CA LEU A 148 0.92 0.30 17.01
C LEU A 148 1.59 -0.14 15.71
N SER A 149 1.96 0.80 14.84
CA SER A 149 2.64 0.47 13.58
C SER A 149 4.01 -0.17 13.79
N ARG A 150 4.75 0.28 14.82
CA ARG A 150 6.03 -0.32 15.21
C ARG A 150 5.83 -1.71 15.82
N ILE A 151 4.85 -1.87 16.71
CA ILE A 151 4.47 -3.16 17.32
C ILE A 151 4.14 -4.20 16.25
N PHE A 152 3.28 -3.88 15.28
CA PHE A 152 2.98 -4.82 14.20
C PHE A 152 4.18 -5.13 13.31
N SER A 153 5.07 -4.14 13.08
CA SER A 153 6.31 -4.39 12.33
C SER A 153 7.27 -5.31 13.06
N ASP A 154 7.30 -5.24 14.40
CA ASP A 154 8.08 -6.14 15.27
C ASP A 154 7.50 -7.56 15.27
N TYR A 155 6.18 -7.66 15.46
CA TYR A 155 5.45 -8.93 15.46
C TYR A 155 5.68 -9.72 14.16
N HIS A 156 5.57 -9.06 13.00
CA HIS A 156 5.86 -9.68 11.70
C HIS A 156 7.35 -9.96 11.47
N GLY A 157 8.23 -9.16 12.07
CA GLY A 157 9.67 -9.31 11.96
C GLY A 157 10.27 -10.35 12.90
N HIS A 158 9.48 -10.93 13.80
CA HIS A 158 9.93 -11.80 14.90
C HIS A 158 11.09 -11.18 15.70
N ARG A 159 11.02 -9.88 15.99
CA ARG A 159 12.13 -9.11 16.59
C ARG A 159 12.10 -9.06 18.13
N HIS A 160 11.29 -9.91 18.76
CA HIS A 160 11.26 -10.22 20.20
C HIS A 160 10.98 -9.03 21.15
N LEU A 161 10.04 -8.11 20.83
CA LEU A 161 9.53 -7.14 21.81
C LEU A 161 8.31 -7.65 22.61
N GLU A 162 7.96 -8.93 22.44
CA GLU A 162 6.95 -9.60 23.27
C GLU A 162 7.35 -9.55 24.76
N GLY A 163 6.39 -9.22 25.64
CA GLY A 163 6.64 -9.05 27.09
C GLY A 163 6.94 -7.61 27.50
N LEU A 164 7.48 -6.79 26.59
CA LEU A 164 7.78 -5.38 26.86
C LEU A 164 6.60 -4.49 26.44
N GLU A 165 6.28 -4.49 25.15
CA GLU A 165 5.33 -3.55 24.55
C GLU A 165 3.97 -4.16 24.25
N TYR A 166 3.97 -5.45 23.91
CA TYR A 166 2.78 -6.23 23.65
C TYR A 166 2.96 -7.66 24.15
N ASN A 167 1.85 -8.35 24.40
CA ASN A 167 1.83 -9.78 24.71
C ASN A 167 0.98 -10.51 23.68
N ILE A 168 1.42 -11.67 23.22
CA ILE A 168 0.61 -12.50 22.33
C ILE A 168 -0.28 -13.41 23.21
N SER A 169 -1.58 -13.33 22.99
CA SER A 169 -2.58 -14.19 23.62
C SER A 169 -3.47 -14.84 22.56
N CYS A 170 -4.35 -15.75 22.97
CA CYS A 170 -5.33 -16.35 22.06
C CYS A 170 -6.72 -15.76 22.34
N CYS A 171 -7.44 -15.44 21.26
CA CYS A 171 -8.81 -14.93 21.29
C CYS A 171 -9.71 -15.92 20.55
N ALA A 172 -10.81 -16.34 21.16
CA ALA A 172 -11.79 -17.27 20.59
C ALA A 172 -13.22 -16.72 20.75
N GLY A 173 -14.18 -17.27 20.01
CA GLY A 173 -15.58 -16.90 20.11
C GLY A 173 -16.22 -16.67 18.75
N ILE A 174 -17.54 -16.45 18.76
CA ILE A 174 -18.37 -16.46 17.54
C ILE A 174 -17.89 -15.42 16.52
N SER A 175 -17.52 -14.21 16.97
CA SER A 175 -17.05 -13.16 16.07
C SER A 175 -15.66 -13.45 15.51
N ILE A 176 -14.81 -14.15 16.26
CA ILE A 176 -13.47 -14.53 15.82
C ILE A 176 -13.55 -15.64 14.76
N ASP A 177 -14.42 -16.62 14.96
CA ASP A 177 -14.64 -17.70 14.00
C ASP A 177 -15.25 -17.18 12.70
N LEU A 178 -16.24 -16.29 12.79
CA LEU A 178 -16.81 -15.61 11.61
C LEU A 178 -15.72 -14.84 10.85
N LEU A 179 -14.88 -14.08 11.56
CA LEU A 179 -13.80 -13.31 10.94
C LEU A 179 -12.79 -14.21 10.20
N ARG A 180 -12.45 -15.37 10.77
CA ARG A 180 -11.60 -16.36 10.11
C ARG A 180 -12.22 -16.82 8.79
N THR A 181 -13.48 -17.21 8.79
CA THR A 181 -14.18 -17.66 7.58
C THR A 181 -14.21 -16.56 6.52
N LEU A 182 -14.55 -15.33 6.91
CA LEU A 182 -14.56 -14.19 5.99
C LEU A 182 -13.19 -13.92 5.35
N SER A 183 -12.10 -14.09 6.11
CA SER A 183 -10.75 -13.90 5.58
C SER A 183 -10.38 -14.91 4.49
N VAL A 184 -10.86 -16.15 4.63
CA VAL A 184 -10.63 -17.21 3.65
C VAL A 184 -11.50 -16.95 2.42
N ASP A 185 -12.79 -16.67 2.61
CA ASP A 185 -13.74 -16.47 1.52
C ASP A 185 -13.41 -15.24 0.67
N LEU A 186 -12.96 -14.15 1.30
CA LEU A 186 -12.61 -12.89 0.64
C LEU A 186 -11.11 -12.77 0.34
N ASN A 187 -10.31 -13.79 0.70
CA ASN A 187 -8.87 -13.83 0.50
C ASN A 187 -8.13 -12.58 0.99
N PHE A 188 -8.29 -12.23 2.26
CA PHE A 188 -7.51 -11.20 2.93
C PHE A 188 -6.81 -11.75 4.17
N ALA A 189 -5.73 -11.11 4.59
CA ALA A 189 -5.03 -11.41 5.82
C ALA A 189 -5.39 -10.38 6.89
N PHE A 190 -5.24 -10.74 8.16
CA PHE A 190 -5.45 -9.77 9.23
C PHE A 190 -4.57 -10.03 10.45
N ASP A 191 -4.37 -8.96 11.21
CA ASP A 191 -3.79 -8.98 12.54
C ASP A 191 -4.85 -8.57 13.56
N LEU A 192 -5.02 -9.35 14.61
CA LEU A 192 -5.97 -9.07 15.68
C LEU A 192 -5.26 -8.44 16.87
N TYR A 193 -5.82 -7.37 17.44
CA TYR A 193 -5.35 -6.82 18.71
C TYR A 193 -6.50 -6.39 19.60
N LEU A 194 -6.25 -6.46 20.90
CA LEU A 194 -7.19 -6.04 21.93
C LEU A 194 -7.03 -4.55 22.20
N VAL A 195 -8.14 -3.82 22.32
CA VAL A 195 -8.15 -2.41 22.72
C VAL A 195 -7.42 -2.26 24.06
N ALA A 196 -6.52 -1.29 24.20
CA ALA A 196 -5.71 -1.16 25.43
C ALA A 196 -6.55 -0.74 26.65
N ASP A 197 -7.63 0.01 26.44
CA ASP A 197 -8.51 0.49 27.51
C ASP A 197 -9.68 -0.47 27.83
N GLY A 198 -9.89 -1.49 27.01
CA GLY A 198 -10.95 -2.49 27.18
C GLY A 198 -12.38 -1.97 26.94
N PHE A 199 -12.56 -0.74 26.44
CA PHE A 199 -13.89 -0.18 26.16
C PHE A 199 -14.25 -0.29 24.67
N PHE A 200 -15.55 -0.40 24.37
CA PHE A 200 -16.05 -0.47 22.98
C PHE A 200 -16.08 0.88 22.25
N GLY A 201 -15.92 1.97 22.99
CA GLY A 201 -16.06 3.32 22.46
C GLY A 201 -17.34 3.99 22.93
N THR A 202 -17.17 5.10 23.64
CA THR A 202 -18.19 6.00 24.13
C THR A 202 -17.60 7.39 24.03
N ARG A 203 -18.40 8.34 23.55
CA ARG A 203 -17.98 9.71 23.43
C ARG A 203 -17.89 10.33 24.83
N ARG A 204 -16.68 10.74 25.23
CA ARG A 204 -16.45 11.54 26.44
C ARG A 204 -15.93 12.91 26.03
N GLY A 205 -16.82 13.89 26.04
CA GLY A 205 -16.53 15.25 25.55
C GLY A 205 -16.24 15.25 24.05
N ASN A 206 -15.04 15.71 23.68
CA ASN A 206 -14.55 15.79 22.29
C ASN A 206 -13.68 14.59 21.88
N GLN A 207 -13.58 13.56 22.74
CA GLN A 207 -12.77 12.38 22.48
C GLN A 207 -13.61 11.11 22.55
N TRP A 208 -13.19 10.11 21.78
CA TRP A 208 -13.73 8.75 21.80
C TRP A 208 -12.69 7.84 22.46
N ASN A 209 -13.10 7.08 23.47
CA ASN A 209 -12.31 5.97 23.99
C ASN A 209 -12.51 4.72 23.10
N GLY A 210 -11.94 3.59 23.47
CA GLY A 210 -12.08 2.34 22.73
C GLY A 210 -11.25 2.28 21.44
N LYS A 211 -10.09 2.95 21.43
CA LYS A 211 -9.21 3.09 20.26
C LYS A 211 -7.94 2.29 20.40
#